data_AF-A0A842LRU7-F1
#
_entry.id   AF-A0A842LRU7-F1
#
_cell.length_a   1.000
_cell.length_b   1.000
_cell.length_c   1.000
_cell.angle_alpha   90.00
_cell.angle_beta   90.00
_cell.angle_gamma   90.00
#
_symmetry.space_group_name_H-M   'P 1'
#
loop_
_entity.id
_entity.type
_entity.pdbx_description
1 polymer ?
#
loop_
_entity_poly.entity_id
_entity_poly.type
_entity_poly.pdbx_seq_one_letter_code
_entity_poly.pdbx_strand_id
1 'polypeptide(L)' 'MLMLTSQMIEGKRISRYHGIVTGDALIGANIYKDIFSGVRDVVGGRTSAYERELARARELALSSMADAAERLGADA' A
#
# COMPACT_ATOMS: atom_id res chain seq x y z
N MET A 1 -4.36 10.54 6.39
CA MET A 1 -4.22 9.87 7.71
C MET A 1 -2.74 9.63 8.01
N LEU A 2 -2.31 9.77 9.26
CA LEU A 2 -0.97 9.32 9.67
C LEU A 2 -0.92 7.79 9.53
N MET A 3 0.17 7.22 9.02
CA MET A 3 0.34 5.77 8.88
C MET A 3 1.75 5.40 9.29
N LEU A 4 1.86 4.41 10.17
CA LEU A 4 3.12 4.03 10.78
C LEU A 4 3.22 2.52 10.84
N THR A 5 4.44 2.01 10.66
CA THR A 5 4.76 0.61 10.94
C THR A 5 5.16 0.39 12.40
N SER A 6 5.39 1.47 13.15
CA SER A 6 5.64 1.43 14.59
C SER A 6 4.33 1.27 15.37
N GLN A 7 4.44 0.74 16.58
CA GLN A 7 3.29 0.55 17.47
C GLN A 7 2.92 1.81 18.25
N MET A 8 3.75 2.85 18.21
CA MET A 8 3.58 4.08 18.98
C MET A 8 3.88 5.32 18.11
N ILE A 9 3.24 6.44 18.46
CA ILE A 9 3.51 7.76 17.90
C ILE A 9 4.22 8.58 18.98
N GLU A 10 5.45 9.01 18.71
CA GLU A 10 6.20 9.84 19.66
C GLU A 10 5.45 11.13 19.99
N GLY A 11 5.41 11.50 21.26
CA GLY A 11 4.71 12.70 21.74
C GLY A 11 3.18 12.63 21.68
N LYS A 12 2.58 11.49 21.31
CA LYS A 12 1.12 11.28 21.34
C LYS A 12 0.75 10.04 22.15
N ARG A 13 -0.44 10.08 22.77
CA ARG A 13 -1.03 8.94 23.48
C ARG A 13 -2.22 8.42 22.69
N ILE A 14 -2.28 7.10 22.46
CA ILE A 14 -3.45 6.44 21.86
C ILE A 14 -4.58 6.46 22.89
N SER A 15 -5.70 7.12 22.56
CA SER A 15 -6.87 7.25 23.43
C SER A 15 -7.87 6.11 23.26
N ARG A 16 -7.91 5.48 22.06
CA ARG A 16 -8.83 4.39 21.74
C ARG A 16 -8.23 3.48 20.66
N TYR A 17 -8.52 2.19 20.76
CA TYR A 17 -8.23 1.20 19.73
C TYR A 17 -9.53 0.83 19.00
N HIS A 18 -9.55 0.98 17.68
CA HIS A 18 -10.74 0.77 16.85
C HIS A 18 -10.85 -0.64 16.25
N GLY A 19 -9.88 -1.51 16.54
CA GLY A 19 -9.75 -2.84 15.94
C GLY A 19 -8.77 -2.86 14.76
N ILE A 20 -8.59 -4.03 14.16
CA ILE A 20 -7.70 -4.22 13.03
C ILE A 20 -8.44 -3.83 11.75
N VAL A 21 -7.74 -3.12 10.87
CA VAL A 21 -8.19 -2.84 9.50
C VAL A 21 -7.18 -3.40 8.50
N THR A 22 -7.67 -3.72 7.31
CA THR A 22 -6.86 -4.14 6.17
C THR A 22 -7.25 -3.33 4.94
N GLY A 23 -6.34 -3.21 4.00
CA GLY A 23 -6.62 -2.67 2.68
C GLY A 23 -5.98 -3.55 1.63
N ASP A 24 -6.74 -3.84 0.58
CA ASP A 24 -6.36 -4.78 -0.46
C ASP A 24 -6.29 -4.07 -1.80
N ALA A 25 -5.36 -4.49 -2.64
CA ALA A 25 -5.29 -4.06 -4.04
C ALA A 25 -4.92 -5.24 -4.93
N LEU A 26 -5.61 -5.36 -6.05
CA LEU A 26 -5.41 -6.42 -7.03
C LEU A 26 -4.80 -5.84 -8.30
N ILE A 27 -3.70 -6.41 -8.76
CA ILE A 27 -3.08 -6.06 -10.05
C ILE A 27 -3.76 -6.89 -11.14
N GLY A 28 -4.28 -6.22 -12.17
CA GLY A 28 -5.03 -6.87 -13.26
C GLY A 28 -4.17 -7.81 -14.10
N ALA A 29 -4.79 -8.88 -14.61
CA ALA A 29 -4.12 -9.94 -15.40
C ALA A 29 -3.49 -9.45 -16.72
N ASN A 30 -3.95 -8.32 -17.28
CA ASN A 30 -3.36 -7.72 -18.47
C ASN A 30 -1.97 -7.14 -18.17
N ILE A 31 -1.81 -6.50 -17.00
CA ILE A 31 -0.56 -5.91 -16.54
C ILE A 31 0.47 -7.01 -16.22
N TYR A 32 0.00 -8.16 -15.71
CA TYR A 32 0.83 -9.32 -15.46
C TYR A 32 1.56 -9.80 -16.74
N LYS A 33 0.88 -9.86 -17.90
CA LYS A 33 1.53 -10.29 -19.16
C LYS A 33 2.61 -9.30 -19.62
N ASP A 34 2.36 -8.01 -19.48
CA ASP A 34 3.28 -6.96 -19.91
C ASP A 34 4.54 -6.91 -19.05
N ILE A 35 4.41 -7.24 -17.76
CA ILE A 35 5.54 -7.40 -16.85
C ILE A 35 6.40 -8.61 -17.23
N PHE A 36 5.80 -9.78 -17.41
CA PHE A 36 6.56 -11.03 -17.60
C PHE A 36 7.08 -11.24 -19.02
N SER A 37 6.52 -10.57 -20.02
CA SER A 37 7.03 -10.61 -21.40
C SER A 37 8.32 -9.80 -21.60
N GLY A 38 8.64 -8.85 -20.71
CA GLY A 38 9.81 -7.95 -20.81
C GLY A 38 10.98 -8.24 -19.87
N VAL A 39 10.92 -9.27 -19.02
CA VAL A 39 11.90 -9.52 -17.92
C VAL A 39 13.20 -10.22 -18.38
N ARG A 40 13.47 -10.31 -19.69
CA ARG A 40 14.74 -10.91 -20.14
C ARG A 40 15.97 -10.00 -20.02
N ASP A 41 15.83 -8.66 -19.98
CA ASP A 41 16.99 -7.78 -20.27
C ASP A 41 17.30 -6.64 -19.28
N VAL A 42 16.73 -6.55 -18.07
CA VAL A 42 16.97 -5.38 -17.19
C VAL A 42 17.44 -5.74 -15.78
N VAL A 43 18.75 -5.98 -15.67
CA VAL A 43 19.50 -5.81 -14.41
C VAL A 43 20.21 -4.45 -14.50
N GLY A 44 19.61 -3.41 -13.93
CA GLY A 44 20.31 -2.13 -13.74
C GLY A 44 19.49 -0.86 -14.05
N GLY A 45 19.08 -0.16 -12.99
CA GLY A 45 19.09 1.31 -12.98
C GLY A 45 17.87 2.09 -13.49
N ARG A 46 16.75 1.46 -13.86
CA ARG A 46 15.49 2.16 -14.18
C ARG A 46 14.27 1.43 -13.63
N THR A 47 13.32 2.19 -13.06
CA THR A 47 12.09 1.63 -12.49
C THR A 47 11.35 0.81 -13.52
N SER A 48 11.28 -0.50 -13.32
CA SER A 48 10.61 -1.42 -14.24
C SER A 48 9.09 -1.13 -14.28
N ALA A 49 8.41 -1.53 -15.36
CA ALA A 49 6.94 -1.46 -15.40
C ALA A 49 6.32 -2.20 -14.22
N TYR A 50 6.94 -3.31 -13.80
CA TYR A 50 6.61 -4.03 -12.58
C TYR A 50 6.67 -3.17 -11.32
N GLU A 51 7.78 -2.45 -11.09
CA GLU A 51 7.93 -1.60 -9.91
C GLU A 51 6.89 -0.48 -9.86
N ARG A 52 6.53 0.10 -11.02
CA ARG A 52 5.47 1.13 -11.09
C ARG A 52 4.11 0.55 -10.70
N GLU A 53 3.76 -0.61 -11.22
CA GLU A 53 2.46 -1.23 -10.96
C GLU A 53 2.37 -1.76 -9.53
N LEU A 54 3.47 -2.26 -8.97
CA LEU A 54 3.54 -2.64 -7.56
C LEU A 54 3.41 -1.42 -6.64
N ALA A 55 4.06 -0.30 -6.98
CA ALA A 55 3.93 0.96 -6.23
C ALA A 55 2.48 1.46 -6.25
N ARG A 56 1.84 1.43 -7.42
CA ARG A 56 0.42 1.80 -7.58
C ARG A 56 -0.51 0.90 -6.77
N ALA A 57 -0.29 -0.41 -6.80
CA ALA A 57 -1.08 -1.35 -6.01
C ALA A 57 -0.95 -1.07 -4.50
N ARG A 58 0.28 -0.80 -4.03
CA ARG A 58 0.52 -0.43 -2.63
C ARG A 58 -0.21 0.86 -2.24
N GLU A 59 -0.19 1.89 -3.07
CA GLU A 59 -0.92 3.14 -2.81
C GLU A 59 -2.43 2.91 -2.70
N LEU A 60 -3.00 2.12 -3.60
CA LEU A 60 -4.42 1.73 -3.55
C LEU A 60 -4.76 0.97 -2.27
N ALA A 61 -3.94 -0.01 -1.87
CA ALA A 61 -4.14 -0.79 -0.66
C ALA A 61 -4.07 0.11 0.59
N LEU A 62 -3.08 0.99 0.67
CA LEU A 62 -2.93 1.94 1.79
C LEU A 62 -4.11 2.93 1.85
N SER A 63 -4.58 3.43 0.72
CA SER A 63 -5.77 4.29 0.65
C SER A 63 -7.01 3.56 1.15
N SER A 64 -7.23 2.33 0.68
CA SER A 64 -8.37 1.50 1.12
C SER A 64 -8.32 1.20 2.62
N MET A 65 -7.13 0.98 3.17
CA MET A 65 -6.92 0.76 4.60
C MET A 65 -7.23 2.02 5.40
N ALA A 66 -6.80 3.19 4.92
CA ALA A 66 -7.10 4.48 5.55
C ALA A 66 -8.60 4.77 5.54
N ASP A 67 -9.30 4.56 4.42
CA ASP A 67 -10.75 4.73 4.35
C ASP A 67 -11.48 3.80 5.34
N ALA A 68 -10.98 2.57 5.53
CA ALA A 68 -11.53 1.64 6.50
C ALA A 68 -11.34 2.11 7.95
N ALA A 69 -10.16 2.66 8.26
CA ALA A 69 -9.87 3.24 9.57
C ALA A 69 -10.75 4.48 9.85
N GLU A 70 -10.90 5.37 8.87
CA GLU A 70 -11.75 6.57 8.97
C GLU A 70 -13.22 6.23 9.21
N ARG A 71 -13.75 5.17 8.57
CA ARG A 71 -15.12 4.69 8.84
C ARG A 71 -15.35 4.23 10.28
N LEU A 72 -14.29 3.83 10.98
CA LEU A 72 -14.34 3.48 12.40
C LEU A 72 -14.11 4.69 13.32
N GLY A 73 -13.82 5.86 12.74
CA GLY A 73 -13.52 7.10 13.46
C GLY A 73 -12.06 7.21 13.92
N ALA A 74 -11.13 6.44 13.34
CA ALA A 74 -9.71 6.60 13.61
C ALA A 74 -9.13 7.80 12.82
N ASP A 75 -8.10 8.44 13.37
CA ASP A 75 -7.41 9.62 12.81
C ASP A 75 -5.92 9.38 12.52
N ALA A 76 -5.40 8.19 12.87
CA ALA A 76 -4.03 7.72 12.69
C ALA A 76 -3.96 6.19 12.65
#